data_AF-A0A4D9EB65-F1
#
_entry.id   AF-A0A4D9EB65-F1
#
_cell.length_a   1.000
_cell.length_b   1.000
_cell.length_c   1.000
_cell.angle_alpha   90.00
_cell.angle_beta   90.00
_cell.angle_gamma   90.00
#
_symmetry.space_group_name_H-M   'P 1'
#
loop_
_entity.id
_entity.type
_entity.pdbx_description
1 polymer ?
#
loop_
_entity_poly.entity_id
_entity_poly.type
_entity_poly.pdbx_seq_one_letter_code
_entity_poly.pdbx_strand_id
1 'polypeptide(L)'
;MLANTEEKAEGLVDVEKWKFMMKTAQGGGHRTLLYGHAILLRHSYSGMYLCCLSTSRSSMDKLAFDVGLQEDTTGEACWWTIHPASKQRSEGEKVRVGDDLILVSISSERYLHLSYGNGSLHVDAAFQQTLWSVAPISSGSEVAQGYLIGGDVLRLLHGHMDECLTVPSGEHGEEQRR
;
A
#
# COMPACT_ATOMS: atom_id res chain seq x y z
N MET A 1 12.73 -36.81 24.19
CA MET A 1 11.81 -35.97 25.00
C MET A 1 11.58 -34.69 24.22
N LEU A 2 10.30 -34.37 24.00
CA LEU A 2 9.82 -33.14 23.37
C LEU A 2 9.92 -31.97 24.36
N ALA A 3 10.33 -30.79 23.87
CA ALA A 3 9.71 -29.50 24.16
C ALA A 3 10.49 -28.39 23.43
N ASN A 4 10.03 -28.03 22.22
CA ASN A 4 10.29 -26.73 21.64
C ASN A 4 9.51 -25.68 22.47
N THR A 5 10.21 -24.75 23.09
CA THR A 5 9.65 -23.44 23.43
C THR A 5 9.90 -22.54 22.25
N GLU A 6 8.92 -22.42 21.36
CA GLU A 6 8.84 -21.34 20.39
C GLU A 6 8.56 -20.05 21.17
N GLU A 7 9.61 -19.24 21.34
CA GLU A 7 9.47 -17.85 21.74
C GLU A 7 8.76 -17.12 20.60
N LYS A 8 7.49 -16.79 20.84
CA LYS A 8 6.66 -15.96 19.97
C LYS A 8 7.29 -14.56 19.94
N ALA A 9 8.14 -14.31 18.96
CA ALA A 9 8.65 -12.98 18.65
C ALA A 9 7.52 -12.13 18.05
N GLU A 10 6.59 -11.68 18.88
CA GLU A 10 5.75 -10.54 18.55
C GLU A 10 6.68 -9.33 18.54
N GLY A 11 7.01 -8.86 17.34
CA GLY A 11 7.87 -7.71 17.12
C GLY A 11 7.34 -6.52 17.91
N LEU A 12 8.10 -6.08 18.92
CA LEU A 12 7.87 -4.81 19.57
C LEU A 12 8.04 -3.72 18.51
N VAL A 13 6.91 -3.21 18.02
CA VAL A 13 6.87 -1.99 17.22
C VAL A 13 7.61 -0.92 18.01
N ASP A 14 8.63 -0.31 17.41
CA ASP A 14 9.29 0.85 17.99
C ASP A 14 8.23 1.93 18.21
N VAL A 15 7.89 2.15 19.47
CA VAL A 15 6.84 3.08 19.91
C VAL A 15 7.13 4.50 19.40
N GLU A 16 8.40 4.86 19.19
CA GLU A 16 8.78 6.14 18.60
C GLU A 16 8.51 6.19 17.09
N LYS A 17 8.85 5.12 16.36
CA LYS A 17 8.50 4.95 14.93
C LYS A 17 6.99 5.01 14.74
N TRP A 18 6.22 4.31 15.57
CA TRP A 18 4.75 4.34 15.55
C TRP A 18 4.19 5.73 15.87
N LYS A 19 4.71 6.40 16.89
CA LYS A 19 4.30 7.78 17.22
C LYS A 19 4.64 8.77 16.09
N PHE A 20 5.77 8.59 15.41
CA PHE A 20 6.14 9.40 14.25
C PHE A 20 5.18 9.16 13.08
N MET A 21 4.86 7.90 12.77
CA MET A 21 3.86 7.52 11.77
C MET A 21 2.47 8.08 12.08
N MET A 22 2.01 7.96 13.32
CA MET A 22 0.71 8.50 13.71
C MET A 22 0.66 10.03 13.57
N LYS A 23 1.76 10.74 13.84
CA LYS A 23 1.85 12.19 13.59
C LYS A 23 1.80 12.53 12.09
N THR A 24 2.49 11.76 11.24
CA THR A 24 2.46 11.96 9.77
C THR A 24 1.13 11.54 9.15
N ALA A 25 0.33 10.73 9.84
CA ALA A 25 -1.02 10.34 9.44
C ALA A 25 -2.16 11.24 9.95
N GLN A 26 -1.98 11.91 11.11
CA GLN A 26 -3.02 12.65 11.85
C GLN A 26 -3.56 13.95 11.22
N GLY A 27 -3.49 14.12 9.91
CA GLY A 27 -4.10 15.25 9.21
C GLY A 27 -4.73 14.75 7.95
N GLY A 28 -6.05 14.84 7.94
CA GLY A 28 -6.95 14.28 6.94
C GLY A 28 -6.74 14.79 5.53
N GLY A 29 -7.69 14.44 4.67
CA GLY A 29 -7.64 14.39 3.20
C GLY A 29 -7.41 15.70 2.44
N HIS A 30 -6.57 16.61 2.93
CA HIS A 30 -6.10 17.80 2.23
C HIS A 30 -4.60 18.09 2.48
N ARG A 31 -3.87 17.24 3.23
CA ARG A 31 -2.43 17.44 3.44
C ARG A 31 -1.63 17.04 2.21
N THR A 32 -0.62 17.84 1.86
CA THR A 32 0.32 17.50 0.80
C THR A 32 1.06 16.20 1.11
N LEU A 33 1.09 15.33 0.10
CA LEU A 33 1.79 14.06 0.18
C LEU A 33 3.27 14.25 -0.12
N LEU A 34 4.13 13.72 0.76
CA LEU A 34 5.58 13.79 0.62
C LEU A 34 6.15 12.38 0.49
N TYR A 35 7.26 12.27 -0.23
CA TYR A 35 8.07 11.06 -0.20
C TYR A 35 8.53 10.76 1.23
N GLY A 36 8.46 9.49 1.62
CA GLY A 36 8.89 8.98 2.92
C GLY A 36 7.79 8.96 3.96
N HIS A 37 6.62 9.51 3.64
CA HIS A 37 5.47 9.45 4.52
C HIS A 37 4.79 8.09 4.48
N ALA A 38 4.33 7.67 5.67
CA ALA A 38 3.41 6.57 5.84
C ALA A 38 1.99 7.02 5.45
N ILE A 39 1.31 6.20 4.66
CA ILE A 39 -0.03 6.44 4.15
C ILE A 39 -0.92 5.22 4.32
N LEU A 40 -2.23 5.49 4.24
CA LEU A 40 -3.28 4.51 4.08
C LEU A 40 -3.85 4.65 2.66
N LEU A 41 -3.93 3.53 1.93
CA LEU A 41 -4.58 3.47 0.63
C LEU A 41 -5.98 2.91 0.79
N ARG A 42 -6.99 3.78 0.67
CA ARG A 42 -8.41 3.40 0.79
C ARG A 42 -8.96 3.03 -0.58
N HIS A 43 -9.50 1.83 -0.71
CA HIS A 43 -10.21 1.37 -1.89
C HIS A 43 -11.50 2.17 -2.05
N SER A 44 -11.66 2.85 -3.19
CA SER A 44 -12.74 3.84 -3.40
C SER A 44 -14.13 3.23 -3.35
N TYR A 45 -14.30 1.98 -3.79
CA TYR A 45 -15.60 1.31 -3.83
C TYR A 45 -16.00 0.69 -2.49
N SER A 46 -15.14 -0.15 -1.90
CA SER A 46 -15.47 -0.84 -0.63
C SER A 46 -15.22 0.00 0.61
N GLY A 47 -14.44 1.09 0.50
CA GLY A 47 -14.05 1.92 1.63
C GLY A 47 -13.04 1.26 2.58
N MET A 48 -12.62 0.03 2.30
CA MET A 48 -11.58 -0.73 3.01
C MET A 48 -10.19 -0.24 2.63
N TYR A 49 -9.17 -0.64 3.39
CA TYR A 49 -7.78 -0.25 3.19
C TYR A 49 -6.95 -1.39 2.61
N LEU A 50 -5.99 -1.06 1.76
CA LEU A 50 -5.00 -2.00 1.24
C LEU A 50 -4.06 -2.42 2.36
N CYS A 51 -3.95 -3.72 2.62
CA CYS A 51 -3.17 -4.24 3.73
C CYS A 51 -2.32 -5.43 3.32
N CYS A 52 -1.10 -5.48 3.87
CA CYS A 52 -0.24 -6.64 3.83
C CYS A 52 -0.76 -7.67 4.84
N LEU A 53 -1.17 -8.84 4.36
CA LEU A 53 -1.71 -9.91 5.19
C LEU A 53 -0.59 -10.76 5.78
N SER A 54 -0.81 -11.30 6.99
CA SER A 54 0.21 -12.13 7.67
C SER A 54 0.42 -13.50 7.04
N THR A 55 -0.45 -13.93 6.14
CA THR A 55 -0.39 -15.24 5.50
C THR A 55 0.04 -15.12 4.04
N SER A 56 0.86 -16.06 3.58
CA SER A 56 1.23 -16.23 2.17
C SER A 56 0.54 -17.49 1.65
N ARG A 57 -0.75 -17.39 1.31
CA ARG A 57 -1.56 -18.57 0.98
C ARG A 57 -1.43 -19.00 -0.47
N SER A 58 -0.90 -18.14 -1.35
CA SER A 58 -1.02 -18.38 -2.80
C SER A 58 0.14 -17.87 -3.66
N SER A 59 1.22 -17.33 -3.10
CA SER A 59 2.30 -16.76 -3.92
C SER A 59 3.30 -17.84 -4.38
N MET A 60 3.79 -17.70 -5.61
CA MET A 60 4.91 -18.53 -6.11
C MET A 60 6.21 -18.23 -5.33
N ASP A 61 6.34 -17.01 -4.81
CA ASP A 61 7.42 -16.59 -3.93
C ASP A 61 7.06 -16.86 -2.46
N LYS A 62 7.63 -17.93 -1.88
CA LYS A 62 7.40 -18.31 -0.48
C LYS A 62 7.75 -17.22 0.55
N LEU A 63 8.47 -16.18 0.14
CA LEU A 63 8.83 -15.06 1.00
C LEU A 63 7.85 -13.90 0.84
N ALA A 64 7.04 -13.85 -0.22
CA ALA A 64 6.05 -12.80 -0.40
C ALA A 64 4.87 -12.96 0.57
N PHE A 65 4.21 -11.86 0.90
CA PHE A 65 2.99 -11.84 1.69
C PHE A 65 1.80 -11.52 0.80
N ASP A 66 0.64 -12.13 1.07
CA ASP A 66 -0.59 -11.79 0.34
C ASP A 66 -0.97 -10.33 0.64
N VAL A 67 -1.50 -9.62 -0.37
CA VAL A 67 -2.07 -8.28 -0.20
C VAL A 67 -3.58 -8.35 -0.39
N GLY A 68 -4.32 -7.68 0.50
CA GLY A 68 -5.78 -7.71 0.51
C GLY A 68 -6.41 -6.41 0.99
N LEU A 69 -7.73 -6.43 1.21
CA LEU A 69 -8.48 -5.31 1.77
C LEU A 69 -8.96 -5.64 3.19
N GLN A 70 -8.83 -4.70 4.13
CA GLN A 70 -9.37 -4.80 5.49
C GLN A 70 -10.10 -3.51 5.91
N GLU A 71 -11.10 -3.64 6.78
CA GLU A 71 -11.85 -2.49 7.32
C GLU A 71 -11.07 -1.73 8.38
N ASP A 72 -10.33 -2.46 9.21
CA ASP A 72 -9.55 -1.91 10.33
C ASP A 72 -8.16 -1.48 9.87
N THR A 73 -7.70 -0.35 10.38
CA THR A 73 -6.34 0.19 10.16
C THR A 73 -5.46 0.04 11.41
N THR A 74 -5.92 -0.74 12.40
CA THR A 74 -5.19 -0.99 13.64
C THR A 74 -3.90 -1.75 13.35
N GLY A 75 -2.81 -1.29 13.94
CA GLY A 75 -1.47 -1.85 13.71
C GLY A 75 -0.89 -1.45 12.36
N GLU A 76 0.20 -2.11 11.95
CA GLU A 76 1.03 -1.68 10.83
C GLU A 76 0.59 -2.25 9.47
N ALA A 77 -0.30 -3.24 9.44
CA ALA A 77 -0.61 -4.04 8.26
C ALA A 77 -1.10 -3.22 7.05
N CYS A 78 -1.85 -2.14 7.29
CA CYS A 78 -2.43 -1.31 6.23
C CYS A 78 -1.58 -0.09 5.86
N TRP A 79 -0.42 0.08 6.51
CA TRP A 79 0.43 1.23 6.32
C TRP A 79 1.50 0.98 5.27
N TRP A 80 1.64 1.94 4.36
CA TRP A 80 2.61 1.90 3.26
C TRP A 80 3.43 3.18 3.27
N THR A 81 4.73 3.11 3.02
CA THR A 81 5.55 4.28 2.75
C THR A 81 5.69 4.50 1.25
N ILE A 82 5.64 5.77 0.82
CA ILE A 82 5.84 6.16 -0.57
C ILE A 82 7.29 6.57 -0.77
N HIS A 83 7.98 5.91 -1.69
CA HIS A 83 9.36 6.22 -2.03
C HIS A 83 9.48 6.68 -3.50
N PRO A 84 10.46 7.56 -3.78
CA PRO A 84 10.71 7.99 -5.14
C PRO A 84 11.28 6.84 -5.97
N ALA A 85 10.71 6.60 -7.15
CA ALA A 85 11.26 5.61 -8.09
C ALA A 85 12.56 6.06 -8.75
N SER A 86 12.76 7.37 -8.90
CA SER A 86 13.88 7.96 -9.62
C SER A 86 14.81 8.73 -8.68
N LYS A 87 16.10 8.79 -9.04
CA LYS A 87 17.12 9.57 -8.32
C LYS A 87 16.95 11.09 -8.44
N GLN A 88 15.98 11.55 -9.23
CA GLN A 88 15.67 12.98 -9.35
C GLN A 88 14.90 13.50 -8.14
N ARG A 89 14.26 12.60 -7.39
CA ARG A 89 13.43 12.93 -6.23
C ARG A 89 14.07 12.46 -4.94
N SER A 90 13.76 13.18 -3.86
CA SER A 90 14.27 12.91 -2.52
C SER A 90 13.13 12.79 -1.51
N GLU A 91 13.40 12.08 -0.41
CA GLU A 91 12.52 12.01 0.74
C GLU A 91 12.18 13.42 1.27
N GLY A 92 10.92 13.63 1.65
CA GLY A 92 10.40 14.94 2.06
C GLY A 92 9.98 15.87 0.93
N GLU A 93 10.28 15.56 -0.34
CA GLU A 93 9.73 16.33 -1.46
C GLU A 93 8.27 15.99 -1.74
N LYS A 94 7.53 16.92 -2.36
CA LYS A 94 6.14 16.70 -2.79
C LYS A 94 6.09 15.65 -3.89
N VAL A 95 5.22 14.66 -3.71
CA VAL A 95 4.91 13.65 -4.73
C VAL A 95 4.16 14.32 -5.87
N ARG A 96 4.73 14.37 -7.09
CA ARG A 96 4.05 15.01 -8.23
C ARG A 96 3.10 14.03 -8.92
N VAL A 97 2.07 14.60 -9.52
CA VAL A 97 1.19 13.86 -10.41
C VAL A 97 2.01 13.34 -11.60
N GLY A 98 1.85 12.06 -11.92
CA GLY A 98 2.58 11.39 -13.01
C GLY A 98 3.99 10.91 -12.64
N ASP A 99 4.46 11.12 -11.40
CA ASP A 99 5.67 10.44 -10.94
C ASP A 99 5.41 8.93 -10.80
N ASP A 100 6.44 8.13 -11.02
CA ASP A 100 6.47 6.72 -10.62
C ASP A 100 6.79 6.60 -9.13
N LEU A 101 6.06 5.72 -8.45
CA LEU A 101 6.20 5.48 -7.02
C LEU A 101 6.68 4.06 -6.74
N ILE A 102 7.35 3.93 -5.62
CA ILE A 102 7.58 2.65 -4.94
C ILE A 102 6.75 2.68 -3.67
N LEU A 103 5.99 1.62 -3.41
CA LEU A 103 5.24 1.45 -2.17
C LEU A 103 5.88 0.35 -1.35
N VAL A 104 6.17 0.62 -0.08
CA VAL A 104 6.77 -0.35 0.84
C VAL A 104 5.82 -0.58 2.01
N SER A 105 5.45 -1.83 2.25
CA SER A 105 4.67 -2.25 3.41
C SER A 105 5.48 -2.02 4.67
N ILE A 106 4.90 -1.34 5.65
CA ILE A 106 5.57 -1.09 6.93
C ILE A 106 5.67 -2.38 7.75
N SER A 107 4.63 -3.22 7.73
CA SER A 107 4.59 -4.43 8.56
C SER A 107 5.52 -5.54 8.08
N SER A 108 5.85 -5.58 6.79
CA SER A 108 6.67 -6.66 6.20
C SER A 108 7.98 -6.18 5.58
N GLU A 109 8.21 -4.87 5.52
CA GLU A 109 9.38 -4.24 4.88
C GLU A 109 9.60 -4.73 3.43
N ARG A 110 8.50 -4.90 2.70
CA ARG A 110 8.48 -5.43 1.32
C ARG A 110 7.75 -4.50 0.38
N TYR A 111 8.13 -4.55 -0.89
CA TYR A 111 7.54 -3.73 -1.93
C TYR A 111 6.17 -4.27 -2.32
N LEU A 112 5.19 -3.37 -2.52
CA LEU A 112 3.97 -3.71 -3.23
C LEU A 112 4.35 -4.11 -4.65
N HIS A 113 4.09 -5.36 -5.00
CA HIS A 113 4.55 -5.98 -6.22
C HIS A 113 3.36 -6.54 -7.01
N LEU A 114 3.43 -6.41 -8.33
CA LEU A 114 2.53 -7.08 -9.24
C LEU A 114 3.24 -8.32 -9.78
N SER A 115 2.78 -9.48 -9.37
CA SER A 115 3.35 -10.76 -9.75
C SER A 115 2.43 -11.50 -10.72
N TYR A 116 3.06 -12.25 -11.63
CA TYR A 116 2.34 -13.11 -12.58
C TYR A 116 2.45 -14.55 -12.10
N GLY A 117 1.31 -15.17 -11.77
CA GLY A 117 1.25 -16.52 -11.24
C GLY A 117 -0.01 -17.25 -11.69
N ASN A 118 0.11 -18.55 -11.97
CA ASN A 118 -1.00 -19.41 -12.41
C ASN A 118 -1.84 -18.85 -13.59
N GLY A 119 -1.22 -18.09 -14.49
CA GLY A 119 -1.90 -17.49 -15.65
C GLY A 119 -2.69 -16.23 -15.36
N SER A 120 -2.54 -15.65 -14.17
CA SER A 120 -3.20 -14.41 -13.74
C SER A 120 -2.22 -13.46 -13.05
N LEU A 121 -2.51 -12.16 -13.11
CA LEU A 121 -1.82 -11.16 -12.32
C LEU A 121 -2.41 -11.12 -10.91
N HIS A 122 -1.55 -11.05 -9.92
CA HIS A 122 -1.93 -10.83 -8.53
C HIS A 122 -1.00 -9.81 -7.88
N VAL A 123 -1.46 -9.30 -6.74
CA VAL A 123 -0.75 -8.28 -5.98
C VAL A 123 -0.26 -8.95 -4.70
N ASP A 124 1.03 -8.82 -4.43
CA ASP A 124 1.67 -9.29 -3.22
C ASP A 124 2.63 -8.24 -2.66
N ALA A 125 3.20 -8.53 -1.49
CA ALA A 125 4.30 -7.78 -0.91
C ALA A 125 5.57 -8.63 -0.99
N ALA A 126 6.50 -8.27 -1.89
CA ALA A 126 7.68 -9.07 -2.23
C ALA A 126 8.99 -8.25 -2.15
N PHE A 127 10.14 -8.93 -2.29
CA PHE A 127 11.44 -8.23 -2.38
C PHE A 127 11.67 -7.59 -3.75
N GLN A 128 10.84 -7.90 -4.74
CA GLN A 128 10.92 -7.33 -6.07
C GLN A 128 10.19 -5.99 -6.10
N GLN A 129 10.89 -4.95 -6.54
CA GLN A 129 10.32 -3.64 -6.68
C GLN A 129 9.43 -3.56 -7.92
N THR A 130 8.23 -3.01 -7.78
CA THR A 130 7.38 -2.58 -8.88
C THR A 130 7.28 -1.06 -8.89
N LEU A 131 7.36 -0.48 -10.10
CA LEU A 131 7.10 0.94 -10.30
C LEU A 131 5.61 1.15 -10.51
N TRP A 132 5.02 2.04 -9.73
CA TRP A 132 3.61 2.38 -9.81
C TRP A 132 3.44 3.79 -10.36
N SER A 133 3.04 3.92 -11.61
CA SER A 133 2.72 5.22 -12.19
C SER A 133 1.39 5.72 -11.63
N VAL A 134 1.38 6.98 -11.17
CA VAL A 134 0.17 7.60 -10.62
C VAL A 134 -0.66 8.23 -11.73
N ALA A 135 -1.81 7.62 -12.02
CA ALA A 135 -2.84 8.22 -12.87
C ALA A 135 -3.97 8.79 -11.99
N PRO A 136 -4.09 10.13 -11.85
CA PRO A 136 -5.16 10.73 -11.07
C PRO A 136 -6.52 10.47 -11.73
N ILE A 137 -7.53 10.10 -10.92
CA ILE A 137 -8.92 9.94 -11.37
C ILE A 137 -9.74 11.16 -10.95
N SER A 138 -9.58 11.59 -9.70
CA SER A 138 -10.21 12.78 -9.16
C SER A 138 -9.35 13.36 -8.04
N SER A 139 -9.28 14.68 -7.95
CA SER A 139 -8.58 15.32 -6.82
C SER A 139 -9.50 15.48 -5.62
N GLY A 140 -8.94 15.38 -4.42
CA GLY A 140 -9.57 15.82 -3.17
C GLY A 140 -9.60 17.35 -3.01
N SER A 141 -9.01 18.09 -3.95
CA SER A 141 -8.96 19.55 -4.00
C SER A 141 -9.89 20.12 -5.07
N GLU A 142 -10.48 21.28 -4.79
CA GLU A 142 -11.20 22.09 -5.78
C GLU A 142 -10.26 22.81 -6.76
N VAL A 143 -8.94 22.78 -6.51
CA VAL A 143 -7.91 23.42 -7.32
C VAL A 143 -6.98 22.36 -7.91
N ALA A 144 -6.74 22.44 -9.23
CA ALA A 144 -5.74 21.61 -9.91
C ALA A 144 -4.33 21.89 -9.33
N GLN A 145 -3.78 20.93 -8.61
CA GLN A 145 -2.44 20.99 -8.05
C GLN A 145 -1.53 20.00 -8.80
N GLY A 146 -0.30 20.40 -9.12
CA GLY A 146 0.68 19.53 -9.81
C GLY A 146 1.31 18.46 -8.90
N TYR A 147 0.74 18.24 -7.72
CA TYR A 147 1.22 17.31 -6.70
C TYR A 147 0.05 16.69 -5.94
N LEU A 148 0.30 15.51 -5.37
CA LEU A 148 -0.71 14.74 -4.68
C LEU A 148 -0.96 15.28 -3.27
N ILE A 149 -2.22 15.18 -2.86
CA ILE A 149 -2.67 15.44 -1.50
C ILE A 149 -3.41 14.21 -0.97
N GLY A 150 -3.55 14.10 0.35
CA GLY A 150 -4.48 13.14 0.95
C GLY A 150 -5.88 13.37 0.37
N GLY A 151 -6.68 12.32 0.24
CA GLY A 151 -8.03 12.41 -0.34
C GLY A 151 -8.08 12.37 -1.87
N ASP A 152 -6.96 12.52 -2.58
CA ASP A 152 -6.91 12.25 -4.02
C ASP A 152 -7.24 10.76 -4.30
N VAL A 153 -8.01 10.54 -5.36
CA VAL A 153 -8.32 9.20 -5.87
C VAL A 153 -7.45 8.95 -7.09
N LEU A 154 -6.64 7.92 -7.02
CA LEU A 154 -5.64 7.56 -8.02
C LEU A 154 -5.83 6.11 -8.48
N ARG A 155 -5.41 5.85 -9.72
CA ARG A 155 -5.14 4.50 -10.23
C ARG A 155 -3.63 4.29 -10.20
N LEU A 156 -3.20 3.18 -9.59
CA LEU A 156 -1.81 2.74 -9.63
C LEU A 156 -1.64 1.81 -10.82
N LEU A 157 -0.79 2.21 -11.77
CA LEU A 157 -0.50 1.47 -13.00
C LEU A 157 0.90 0.84 -12.89
N HIS A 158 1.08 -0.37 -13.42
CA HIS A 158 2.38 -1.03 -13.45
C HIS A 158 3.30 -0.36 -14.49
N GLY A 159 4.05 0.66 -14.07
CA GLY A 159 4.88 1.47 -14.95
C GLY A 159 4.14 1.90 -16.22
N HIS A 160 4.74 1.65 -17.38
CA HIS A 160 4.17 1.98 -18.68
C HIS A 160 3.16 0.95 -19.22
N MET A 161 2.82 -0.09 -18.46
CA MET A 161 1.79 -1.04 -18.84
C MET A 161 0.41 -0.48 -18.44
N ASP A 162 -0.60 -0.69 -19.27
CA ASP A 162 -2.00 -0.32 -18.97
C ASP A 162 -2.65 -1.30 -17.96
N GLU A 163 -1.83 -1.98 -17.17
CA GLU A 163 -2.23 -2.89 -16.11
C GLU A 163 -2.30 -2.13 -14.80
N CYS A 164 -3.42 -2.25 -14.10
CA CYS A 164 -3.67 -1.52 -12.86
C CYS A 164 -3.75 -2.43 -11.65
N LEU A 165 -3.40 -1.86 -10.50
CA LEU A 165 -3.61 -2.52 -9.21
C LEU A 165 -5.10 -2.83 -9.02
N THR A 166 -5.44 -4.12 -8.97
CA THR A 166 -6.78 -4.59 -8.62
C THR A 166 -6.69 -5.56 -7.46
N VAL A 167 -7.45 -5.29 -6.40
CA VAL A 167 -7.57 -6.18 -5.25
C VAL A 167 -9.06 -6.37 -5.00
N PRO A 168 -9.59 -7.59 -5.13
CA PRO A 168 -11.00 -7.83 -4.86
C PRO A 168 -11.29 -7.58 -3.38
N SER A 169 -12.41 -6.90 -3.08
CA SER A 169 -12.99 -6.98 -1.74
C SER A 169 -13.47 -8.42 -1.57
N GLY A 170 -12.92 -9.16 -0.60
CA GLY A 170 -13.38 -10.51 -0.29
C GLY A 170 -14.89 -10.54 -0.10
N GLU A 171 -15.53 -11.67 -0.45
CA GLU A 171 -16.98 -11.84 -0.48
C GLU A 171 -17.64 -11.39 0.84
N HIS A 172 -18.19 -10.18 0.86
CA HIS A 172 -19.57 -10.04 1.28
C HIS A 172 -20.40 -10.49 0.08
N GLY A 173 -21.19 -11.55 0.28
CA GLY A 173 -21.77 -12.37 -0.78
C GLY A 173 -22.40 -11.62 -1.94
N GLU A 174 -22.44 -12.31 -3.08
CA GLU A 174 -23.01 -11.88 -4.36
C GLU A 174 -24.53 -11.53 -4.35
N GLU A 175 -25.11 -11.11 -3.21
CA GLU A 175 -26.56 -10.94 -3.03
C GLU A 175 -27.02 -9.47 -2.90
N GLN A 176 -26.32 -8.53 -3.55
CA GLN A 176 -26.90 -7.20 -3.85
C GLN A 176 -26.63 -6.72 -5.27
N ARG A 177 -26.68 -7.65 -6.24
CA ARG A 177 -26.88 -7.31 -7.65
C ARG A 177 -28.32 -7.65 -8.07
N ARG A 178 -29.25 -6.74 -7.77
CA ARG A 178 -30.48 -6.51 -8.56
C ARG A 178 -30.85 -5.04 -8.51
#